data_AF-A0A2H0VA73-F1
#
_entry.id   AF-A0A2H0VA73-F1
#
_cell.length_a   1.000
_cell.length_b   1.000
_cell.length_c   1.000
_cell.angle_alpha   90.00
_cell.angle_beta   90.00
_cell.angle_gamma   90.00
#
_symmetry.space_group_name_H-M   'P 1'
#
loop_
_entity.id
_entity.type
_entity.pdbx_description
1 polymer ?
#
loop_
_entity_poly.entity_id
_entity_poly.type
_entity_poly.pdbx_seq_one_letter_code
_entity_poly.pdbx_strand_id
1 'polypeptide(L)'
;MLAVVFVLSVLFVGCVTVPKFGSRQADNQVKVLEREISLIQNEIFDLETEIKDSTISFQEKAVLNKKISAKQERLEALRENRNNIIYAYTTDDEVPTEISSHERDQRKNSFQVRRQEMVLSKVSDYINGVAISSDAVVSRNGYKVLLINDYYLTVSFVIKGLDGGDDISVTLSPRTKDSVYLLPGRYYASCLDGNRPLGSKELNVDGSRHSYKGELCFESVRVSR
;
A
#
# COMPACT_ATOMS: atom_id res chain seq x y z
N MET A 1 28.28 -57.30 26.95
CA MET A 1 28.52 -55.97 26.33
C MET A 1 27.41 -55.68 25.32
N LEU A 2 26.23 -55.23 25.76
CA LEU A 2 25.10 -54.89 24.86
C LEU A 2 24.02 -54.11 25.63
N ALA A 3 24.41 -53.05 26.35
CA ALA A 3 23.51 -52.31 27.23
C ALA A 3 23.68 -50.78 27.14
N VAL A 4 23.99 -50.25 25.95
CA VAL A 4 24.25 -48.79 25.78
C VAL A 4 23.46 -48.14 24.63
N VAL A 5 22.56 -48.85 23.94
CA VAL A 5 21.93 -48.31 22.71
C VAL A 5 20.56 -47.64 22.92
N PHE A 6 20.04 -47.54 24.15
CA PHE A 6 18.63 -47.13 24.36
C PHE A 6 18.42 -45.82 25.14
N VAL A 7 19.23 -44.78 24.87
CA VAL A 7 19.10 -43.47 25.58
C VAL A 7 18.95 -42.25 24.65
N LEU A 8 18.91 -42.39 23.32
CA LEU A 8 18.89 -41.22 22.42
C LEU A 8 17.75 -41.26 21.38
N SER A 9 16.51 -41.40 21.85
CA SER A 9 15.33 -41.15 21.02
C SER A 9 14.18 -40.51 21.80
N VAL A 10 14.51 -39.53 22.66
CA VAL A 10 13.55 -38.45 22.95
C VAL A 10 13.62 -37.49 21.76
N LEU A 11 12.93 -37.88 20.69
CA LEU A 11 12.57 -36.97 19.61
C LEU A 11 11.80 -35.82 20.25
N PHE A 12 12.47 -34.68 20.39
CA PHE A 12 11.86 -33.37 20.49
C PHE A 12 10.99 -33.19 19.23
N VAL A 13 9.76 -33.71 19.27
CA VAL A 13 8.66 -33.11 18.51
C VAL A 13 8.33 -31.83 19.26
N GLY A 14 9.25 -30.88 19.18
CA GLY A 14 8.91 -29.49 19.41
C GLY A 14 7.95 -29.14 18.31
N CYS A 15 6.65 -29.25 18.59
CA CYS A 15 5.66 -28.48 17.88
C CYS A 15 6.13 -27.03 17.99
N VAL A 16 6.82 -26.56 16.95
CA VAL A 16 6.93 -25.15 16.64
C VAL A 16 5.49 -24.74 16.32
N THR A 17 4.72 -24.53 17.38
CA THR A 17 3.49 -23.77 17.30
C THR A 17 3.98 -22.39 16.92
N VAL A 18 4.03 -22.13 15.60
CA VAL A 18 4.30 -20.79 15.10
C VAL A 18 3.19 -19.94 15.70
N PRO A 19 3.50 -19.04 16.63
CA PRO A 19 2.47 -18.17 17.18
C PRO A 19 1.81 -17.47 16.00
N LYS A 20 0.47 -17.58 15.89
CA LYS A 20 -0.36 -16.89 14.90
C LYS A 20 -0.30 -15.38 15.18
N PHE A 21 0.86 -14.78 14.94
CA PHE A 21 1.06 -13.34 14.96
C PHE A 21 0.45 -12.77 13.67
N GLY A 22 -0.29 -11.68 13.82
CA GLY A 22 -1.12 -11.11 12.75
C GLY A 22 -0.37 -10.86 11.44
N SER A 23 -1.11 -10.82 10.34
CA SER A 23 -0.62 -10.71 8.95
C SER A 23 0.55 -9.74 8.74
N ARG A 24 0.61 -8.63 9.49
CA ARG A 24 1.71 -7.65 9.42
C ARG A 24 3.09 -8.19 9.81
N GLN A 25 3.18 -9.08 10.80
CA GLN A 25 4.47 -9.62 11.22
C GLN A 25 5.02 -10.57 10.16
N ALA A 26 4.17 -11.39 9.55
CA ALA A 26 4.56 -12.23 8.43
C ALA A 26 4.87 -11.44 7.17
N ASP A 27 4.10 -10.41 6.83
CA ASP A 27 4.45 -9.52 5.71
C ASP A 27 5.84 -8.91 5.90
N ASN A 28 6.18 -8.50 7.14
CA ASN A 28 7.50 -7.99 7.46
C ASN A 28 8.58 -9.07 7.37
N GLN A 29 8.31 -10.28 7.84
CA GLN A 29 9.24 -11.42 7.72
C GLN A 29 9.48 -11.80 6.26
N VAL A 30 8.44 -11.88 5.44
CA VAL A 30 8.55 -12.14 4.00
C VAL A 30 9.37 -11.04 3.32
N LYS A 31 9.14 -9.76 3.65
CA LYS A 31 9.94 -8.65 3.10
C LYS A 31 11.42 -8.72 3.50
N VAL A 32 11.71 -9.13 4.74
CA VAL A 32 13.10 -9.33 5.20
C VAL A 32 13.74 -10.47 4.40
N LEU A 33 13.04 -11.60 4.27
CA LEU A 33 13.52 -12.74 3.48
C LEU A 33 13.71 -12.38 1.99
N GLU A 34 12.83 -11.59 1.39
CA GLU A 34 12.97 -11.14 0.00
C GLU A 34 14.20 -10.23 -0.18
N ARG A 35 14.49 -9.37 0.79
CA ARG A 35 15.74 -8.58 0.80
C ARG A 35 16.96 -9.48 0.90
N GLU A 36 16.97 -10.43 1.83
CA GLU A 36 18.09 -11.37 1.97
C GLU A 36 18.30 -12.23 0.72
N ILE A 37 17.22 -12.72 0.11
CA ILE A 37 17.28 -13.47 -1.16
C ILE A 37 17.91 -12.61 -2.26
N SER A 38 17.44 -11.37 -2.42
CA SER A 38 17.98 -10.48 -3.46
C SER A 38 19.46 -10.12 -3.24
N LEU A 39 19.87 -9.90 -1.98
CA LEU A 39 21.29 -9.68 -1.64
C LEU A 39 22.15 -10.89 -2.01
N ILE A 40 21.73 -12.10 -1.63
CA ILE A 40 22.51 -13.31 -1.94
C ILE A 40 22.52 -13.60 -3.44
N GLN A 41 21.44 -13.31 -4.17
CA GLN A 41 21.41 -13.42 -5.63
C GLN A 41 22.42 -12.51 -6.30
N ASN A 42 22.52 -11.25 -5.84
CA ASN A 42 23.50 -10.31 -6.36
C ASN A 42 24.93 -10.76 -6.04
N GLU A 43 25.19 -11.25 -4.82
CA GLU A 43 26.51 -11.78 -4.46
C GLU A 43 26.92 -13.00 -5.29
N ILE A 44 25.97 -13.90 -5.61
CA ILE A 44 26.23 -15.03 -6.52
C ILE A 44 26.56 -14.51 -7.92
N PHE A 45 25.79 -13.54 -8.42
CA PHE A 45 26.03 -12.94 -9.74
C PHE A 45 27.41 -12.27 -9.82
N ASP A 46 27.82 -11.55 -8.79
CA ASP A 46 29.14 -10.92 -8.72
C ASP A 46 30.27 -11.96 -8.73
N LEU A 47 30.10 -13.07 -7.99
CA LEU A 47 31.08 -14.17 -8.00
C LEU A 47 31.12 -14.91 -9.35
N GLU A 48 29.97 -15.08 -10.01
CA GLU A 48 29.90 -15.70 -11.34
C GLU A 48 30.54 -14.82 -12.42
N THR A 49 30.41 -13.50 -12.31
CA THR A 49 31.08 -12.56 -13.22
C THR A 49 32.58 -12.57 -12.99
N GLU A 50 33.04 -12.59 -11.73
CA GLU A 50 34.45 -12.75 -11.38
C GLU A 50 35.05 -14.04 -11.98
N ILE A 51 34.35 -15.18 -11.91
CA ILE A 51 34.83 -16.44 -12.51
C ILE A 51 34.92 -16.38 -14.04
N LYS A 52 34.02 -15.65 -14.70
CA LYS A 52 33.99 -15.49 -16.16
C LYS A 52 35.17 -14.66 -16.65
N ASP A 53 35.67 -13.74 -15.83
CA ASP A 53 36.88 -13.00 -16.14
C ASP A 53 38.07 -13.97 -16.21
N SER A 54 38.64 -14.07 -17.41
CA SER A 54 39.52 -15.17 -17.83
C SER A 54 40.91 -15.17 -17.19
N THR A 55 41.20 -14.21 -16.30
CA THR A 55 42.50 -13.98 -15.65
C THR A 55 42.71 -14.79 -14.38
N ILE A 56 41.68 -15.46 -13.85
CA ILE A 56 41.73 -16.14 -12.55
C ILE A 56 42.36 -17.54 -12.66
N SER A 57 43.25 -17.86 -11.71
CA SER A 57 43.92 -19.17 -11.63
C SER A 57 42.91 -20.31 -11.42
N PHE A 58 43.25 -21.52 -11.88
CA PHE A 58 42.42 -22.71 -11.68
C PHE A 58 42.11 -22.97 -10.19
N GLN A 59 43.08 -22.75 -9.30
CA GLN A 59 42.89 -22.93 -7.85
C GLN A 59 41.92 -21.91 -7.27
N GLU A 60 42.01 -20.65 -7.71
CA GLU A 60 41.10 -19.58 -7.28
C GLU A 60 39.68 -19.81 -7.78
N LYS A 61 39.52 -20.29 -9.03
CA LYS A 61 38.22 -20.71 -9.57
C LYS A 61 37.57 -21.82 -8.74
N ALA A 62 38.35 -22.80 -8.28
CA ALA A 62 37.83 -23.86 -7.42
C ALA A 62 37.33 -23.32 -6.06
N VAL A 63 38.04 -22.34 -5.49
CA VAL A 63 37.62 -21.66 -4.25
C VAL A 63 36.35 -20.85 -4.45
N LEU A 64 36.24 -20.08 -5.54
CA LEU A 64 35.06 -19.29 -5.87
C LEU A 64 33.82 -20.16 -6.14
N ASN A 65 33.98 -21.26 -6.88
CA ASN A 65 32.90 -22.22 -7.11
C ASN A 65 32.37 -22.83 -5.79
N LYS A 66 33.25 -23.14 -4.84
CA LYS A 66 32.83 -23.61 -3.51
C LYS A 66 32.03 -22.55 -2.76
N LYS A 67 32.42 -21.26 -2.86
CA LYS A 67 31.65 -20.15 -2.25
C LYS A 67 30.28 -19.98 -2.91
N ILE A 68 30.19 -20.08 -4.24
CA ILE A 68 28.91 -20.02 -4.97
C ILE A 68 27.99 -21.15 -4.51
N SER A 69 28.49 -22.39 -4.45
CA SER A 69 27.70 -23.54 -4.01
C SER A 69 27.15 -23.36 -2.59
N ALA A 70 27.95 -22.88 -1.64
CA ALA A 70 27.49 -22.59 -0.29
C ALA A 70 26.43 -21.47 -0.22
N LYS A 71 26.54 -20.45 -1.10
CA LYS A 71 25.54 -19.39 -1.19
C LYS A 71 24.24 -19.87 -1.85
N GLN A 72 24.33 -20.76 -2.84
CA GLN A 72 23.16 -21.38 -3.49
C GLN A 72 22.36 -22.22 -2.48
N GLU A 73 23.02 -23.04 -1.67
CA GLU A 73 22.38 -23.82 -0.60
C GLU A 73 21.64 -22.91 0.40
N ARG A 74 22.30 -21.82 0.84
CA ARG A 74 21.67 -20.83 1.72
C ARG A 74 20.46 -20.15 1.07
N LEU A 75 20.54 -19.85 -0.23
CA LEU A 75 19.45 -19.23 -0.98
C LEU A 75 18.24 -20.16 -1.11
N GLU A 76 18.45 -21.45 -1.31
CA GLU A 76 17.38 -22.45 -1.31
C GLU A 76 16.68 -22.53 0.06
N ALA A 77 17.45 -22.56 1.15
CA ALA A 77 16.89 -22.55 2.51
C ALA A 77 16.04 -21.30 2.80
N LEU A 78 16.47 -20.13 2.33
CA LEU A 78 15.69 -18.89 2.47
C LEU A 78 14.39 -18.90 1.64
N ARG A 79 14.44 -19.45 0.42
CA ARG A 79 13.27 -19.60 -0.45
C ARG A 79 12.26 -20.57 0.16
N GLU A 80 12.72 -21.68 0.71
CA GLU A 80 11.87 -22.64 1.42
C GLU A 80 11.21 -21.98 2.63
N ASN A 81 11.98 -21.26 3.46
CA ASN A 81 11.43 -20.54 4.61
C ASN A 81 10.36 -19.50 4.19
N ARG A 82 10.63 -18.74 3.12
CA ARG A 82 9.64 -17.79 2.55
C ARG A 82 8.36 -18.52 2.15
N ASN A 83 8.48 -19.63 1.42
CA ASN A 83 7.33 -20.39 0.94
C ASN A 83 6.54 -21.03 2.09
N ASN A 84 7.22 -21.49 3.15
CA ASN A 84 6.56 -22.03 4.35
C ASN A 84 5.74 -20.97 5.08
N ILE A 85 6.28 -19.75 5.20
CA ILE A 85 5.52 -18.61 5.75
C ILE A 85 4.30 -18.35 4.86
N ILE A 86 4.48 -18.14 3.55
CA ILE A 86 3.37 -17.86 2.63
C ILE A 86 2.30 -18.97 2.69
N TYR A 87 2.72 -20.24 2.63
CA TYR A 87 1.83 -21.39 2.68
C TYR A 87 0.97 -21.38 3.94
N ALA A 88 1.59 -21.20 5.11
CA ALA A 88 0.89 -21.10 6.39
C ALA A 88 -0.16 -19.97 6.43
N TYR A 89 -0.05 -18.94 5.58
CA TYR A 89 -1.05 -17.88 5.44
C TYR A 89 -2.07 -18.13 4.33
N THR A 90 -1.72 -18.86 3.28
CA THR A 90 -2.60 -19.10 2.12
C THR A 90 -3.49 -20.33 2.26
N THR A 91 -3.11 -21.33 3.07
CA THR A 91 -3.91 -22.57 3.24
C THR A 91 -4.89 -22.55 4.41
N ASP A 92 -4.96 -21.46 5.17
CA ASP A 92 -6.11 -21.22 6.06
C ASP A 92 -7.30 -20.78 5.17
N ASP A 93 -7.89 -21.75 4.47
CA ASP A 93 -9.24 -21.73 3.85
C ASP A 93 -10.34 -21.73 4.94
N GLU A 94 -9.98 -21.40 6.18
CA GLU A 94 -10.92 -21.04 7.23
C GLU A 94 -11.53 -19.69 6.84
N VAL A 95 -12.72 -19.76 6.22
CA VAL A 95 -13.70 -18.68 6.13
C VAL A 95 -13.54 -17.78 7.34
N PRO A 96 -13.26 -16.47 7.17
CA PRO A 96 -12.97 -15.59 8.30
C PRO A 96 -14.06 -15.78 9.35
N THR A 97 -13.68 -16.35 10.50
CA THR A 97 -14.56 -16.35 11.67
C THR A 97 -14.95 -14.91 11.88
N GLU A 98 -16.26 -14.65 11.98
CA GLU A 98 -16.82 -13.31 12.08
C GLU A 98 -15.97 -12.48 13.03
N ILE A 99 -15.22 -11.51 12.47
CA ILE A 99 -14.28 -10.68 13.22
C ILE A 99 -15.03 -10.16 14.44
N SER A 100 -14.55 -10.49 15.63
CA SER A 100 -15.19 -10.08 16.87
C SER A 100 -15.40 -8.57 16.86
N SER A 101 -16.49 -8.08 17.46
CA SER A 101 -16.76 -6.64 17.54
C SER A 101 -15.54 -5.86 18.06
N HIS A 102 -14.80 -6.46 19.00
CA HIS A 102 -13.58 -5.89 19.55
C HIS A 102 -12.44 -5.75 18.53
N GLU A 103 -12.16 -6.79 17.73
CA GLU A 103 -11.14 -6.70 16.67
C GLU A 103 -11.55 -5.75 15.54
N ARG A 104 -12.85 -5.66 15.26
CA ARG A 104 -13.38 -4.70 14.28
C ARG A 104 -13.12 -3.26 14.72
N ASP A 105 -13.35 -2.97 16.00
CA ASP A 105 -13.11 -1.65 16.58
C ASP A 105 -11.60 -1.34 16.70
N GLN A 106 -10.78 -2.32 17.07
CA GLN A 106 -9.32 -2.17 17.04
C GLN A 106 -8.81 -1.85 15.63
N ARG A 107 -9.33 -2.52 14.59
CA ARG A 107 -8.97 -2.23 13.20
C ARG A 107 -9.38 -0.81 12.82
N LYS A 108 -10.63 -0.40 13.11
CA LYS A 108 -11.10 0.99 12.84
C LYS A 108 -10.23 2.03 13.54
N ASN A 109 -9.89 1.81 14.81
CA ASN A 109 -9.02 2.69 15.57
C ASN A 109 -7.61 2.73 14.96
N SER A 110 -7.06 1.58 14.55
CA SER A 110 -5.75 1.52 13.91
C SER A 110 -5.70 2.30 12.58
N PHE A 111 -6.79 2.32 11.81
CA PHE A 111 -6.90 3.12 10.60
C PHE A 111 -6.99 4.62 10.90
N GLN A 112 -7.74 5.00 11.94
CA GLN A 112 -7.83 6.39 12.37
C GLN A 112 -6.47 6.91 12.87
N VAL A 113 -5.76 6.13 13.70
CA VAL A 113 -4.41 6.46 14.18
C VAL A 113 -3.45 6.60 13.01
N ARG A 114 -3.45 5.65 12.07
CA ARG A 114 -2.56 5.71 10.89
C ARG A 114 -2.85 6.94 10.00
N ARG A 115 -4.11 7.35 9.90
CA ARG A 115 -4.49 8.57 9.19
C ARG A 115 -3.95 9.81 9.91
N GLN A 116 -4.02 9.85 11.23
CA GLN A 116 -3.48 10.94 12.04
C GLN A 116 -1.94 10.99 11.95
N GLU A 117 -1.27 9.85 12.03
CA GLU A 117 0.19 9.75 11.88
C GLU A 117 0.68 10.24 10.51
N MET A 118 -0.03 9.92 9.43
CA MET A 118 0.29 10.40 8.08
C MET A 118 0.09 11.92 7.95
N VAL A 119 -0.89 12.49 8.64
CA VAL A 119 -1.06 13.95 8.70
C VAL A 119 0.10 14.58 9.46
N LEU A 120 0.49 14.01 10.61
CA LEU A 120 1.60 14.51 11.41
C LEU A 120 2.95 14.40 10.70
N SER A 121 3.21 13.31 9.96
CA SER A 121 4.44 13.18 9.17
C SER A 121 4.53 14.25 8.10
N LYS A 122 3.43 14.51 7.37
CA LYS A 122 3.36 15.59 6.37
C LYS A 122 3.57 16.98 7.00
N VAL A 123 3.06 17.20 8.22
CA VAL A 123 3.29 18.45 8.96
C VAL A 123 4.75 18.57 9.39
N SER A 124 5.36 17.49 9.85
CA SER A 124 6.79 17.46 10.21
C SER A 124 7.69 17.73 9.00
N ASP A 125 7.40 17.11 7.86
CA ASP A 125 8.14 17.34 6.61
C ASP A 125 8.00 18.78 6.13
N TYR A 126 6.83 19.40 6.35
CA TYR A 126 6.58 20.82 6.06
C TYR A 126 7.36 21.75 7.00
N ILE A 127 7.40 21.46 8.30
CA ILE A 127 8.14 22.25 9.31
C ILE A 127 9.65 22.18 9.04
N ASN A 128 10.16 21.00 8.69
CA ASN A 128 11.58 20.79 8.41
C ASN A 128 11.99 21.31 7.02
N GLY A 129 11.02 21.48 6.10
CA GLY A 129 11.26 21.88 4.71
C GLY A 129 11.18 23.38 4.42
N VAL A 130 10.76 24.24 5.36
CA VAL A 130 10.55 25.67 5.09
C VAL A 130 11.20 26.57 6.15
N ALA A 131 12.47 26.92 5.92
CA ALA A 131 12.85 28.32 5.97
C ALA A 131 12.29 28.96 4.68
N ILE A 132 11.34 29.90 4.79
CA ILE A 132 11.02 31.00 3.84
C ILE A 132 9.60 31.56 4.13
N SER A 133 9.58 32.86 4.46
CA SER A 133 8.49 33.85 4.43
C SER A 133 7.13 33.53 5.08
N SER A 134 6.93 34.17 6.22
CA SER A 134 5.75 34.26 7.06
C SER A 134 4.59 35.10 6.48
N ASP A 135 4.20 34.90 5.22
CA ASP A 135 3.02 35.56 4.62
C ASP A 135 2.11 34.62 3.79
N ALA A 136 2.37 33.31 3.79
CA ALA A 136 1.63 32.31 3.00
C ALA A 136 0.92 31.24 3.85
N VAL A 137 0.29 31.62 4.97
CA VAL A 137 -0.42 30.70 5.88
C VAL A 137 -1.80 30.25 5.33
N VAL A 138 -2.02 30.34 4.00
CA VAL A 138 -3.25 29.85 3.35
C VAL A 138 -2.91 29.01 2.11
N SER A 139 -2.78 27.70 2.29
CA SER A 139 -3.18 26.68 1.31
C SER A 139 -3.33 25.37 2.10
N ARG A 140 -4.47 24.67 2.20
CA ARG A 140 -5.58 24.48 1.23
C ARG A 140 -5.05 24.20 -0.18
N ASN A 141 -4.09 23.28 -0.29
CA ASN A 141 -3.33 22.94 -1.51
C ASN A 141 -4.18 22.25 -2.61
N GLY A 142 -5.31 22.82 -3.06
CA GLY A 142 -6.11 22.32 -4.17
C GLY A 142 -7.12 23.35 -4.69
N TYR A 143 -7.62 23.16 -5.91
CA TYR A 143 -8.67 23.99 -6.50
C TYR A 143 -10.02 23.68 -5.89
N LYS A 144 -10.73 24.72 -5.46
CA LYS A 144 -12.07 24.60 -4.90
C LYS A 144 -13.07 24.25 -6.00
N VAL A 145 -13.63 23.05 -5.92
CA VAL A 145 -14.72 22.57 -6.74
C VAL A 145 -16.02 22.62 -5.96
N LEU A 146 -17.03 23.29 -6.52
CA LEU A 146 -18.34 23.43 -5.90
C LEU A 146 -19.29 22.38 -6.49
N LEU A 147 -19.90 21.59 -5.61
CA LEU A 147 -20.92 20.60 -5.93
C LEU A 147 -22.27 21.16 -5.50
N ILE A 148 -23.24 21.15 -6.40
CA ILE A 148 -24.58 21.71 -6.16
C ILE A 148 -25.59 20.63 -6.52
N ASN A 149 -26.45 20.28 -5.56
CA ASN A 149 -27.57 19.37 -5.78
C ASN A 149 -28.85 20.16 -6.04
N ASP A 150 -29.22 20.31 -7.31
CA ASP A 150 -30.47 20.96 -7.71
C ASP A 150 -31.69 20.02 -7.71
N TYR A 151 -31.48 18.73 -7.44
CA TYR A 151 -32.56 17.75 -7.39
C TYR A 151 -33.36 17.88 -6.08
N TYR A 152 -34.59 17.36 -6.13
CA TYR A 152 -35.44 17.18 -4.95
C TYR A 152 -35.12 15.91 -4.15
N LEU A 153 -34.11 15.15 -4.58
CA LEU A 153 -33.69 13.88 -4.00
C LEU A 153 -32.25 14.00 -3.51
N THR A 154 -31.85 13.12 -2.60
CA THR A 154 -30.46 13.02 -2.13
C THR A 154 -29.61 12.38 -3.22
N VAL A 155 -28.48 13.00 -3.54
CA VAL A 155 -27.64 12.59 -4.67
C VAL A 155 -26.21 12.42 -4.21
N SER A 156 -25.52 11.40 -4.73
CA SER A 156 -24.10 11.16 -4.49
C SER A 156 -23.28 11.54 -5.71
N PHE A 157 -22.35 12.46 -5.51
CA PHE A 157 -21.34 12.86 -6.48
C PHE A 157 -20.09 12.01 -6.27
N VAL A 158 -19.62 11.34 -7.31
CA VAL A 158 -18.40 10.53 -7.30
C VAL A 158 -17.44 11.11 -8.32
N ILE A 159 -16.33 11.65 -7.84
CA ILE A 159 -15.25 12.20 -8.65
C ILE A 159 -14.08 11.22 -8.59
N LYS A 160 -13.61 10.75 -9.75
CA LYS A 160 -12.47 9.83 -9.85
C LYS A 160 -11.31 10.47 -10.59
N GLY A 161 -10.11 10.37 -10.05
CA GLY A 161 -8.90 10.84 -10.73
C GLY A 161 -8.53 9.94 -11.91
N LEU A 162 -8.40 10.51 -13.11
CA LEU A 162 -7.95 9.75 -14.29
C LEU A 162 -6.42 9.66 -14.38
N ASP A 163 -5.74 10.71 -13.90
CA ASP A 163 -4.26 10.82 -13.94
C ASP A 163 -3.63 10.61 -12.55
N GLY A 164 -4.24 9.77 -11.70
CA GLY A 164 -3.75 9.52 -10.33
C GLY A 164 -4.13 10.60 -9.30
N GLY A 165 -5.18 11.38 -9.58
CA GLY A 165 -5.78 12.33 -8.65
C GLY A 165 -6.63 11.67 -7.55
N ASP A 166 -7.10 12.47 -6.60
CA ASP A 166 -7.91 11.98 -5.48
C ASP A 166 -9.30 11.50 -5.94
N ASP A 167 -9.70 10.32 -5.45
CA ASP A 167 -11.07 9.83 -5.58
C ASP A 167 -11.92 10.37 -4.43
N ILE A 168 -12.98 11.10 -4.76
CA ILE A 168 -13.86 11.75 -3.79
C ILE A 168 -15.31 11.34 -4.03
N SER A 169 -16.01 11.00 -2.95
CA SER A 169 -17.46 10.78 -2.96
C SER A 169 -18.13 11.68 -1.95
N VAL A 170 -19.14 12.45 -2.39
CA VAL A 170 -19.91 13.37 -1.55
C VAL A 170 -21.39 13.16 -1.78
N THR A 171 -22.13 12.91 -0.71
CA THR A 171 -23.59 12.82 -0.74
C THR A 171 -24.20 14.14 -0.28
N LEU A 172 -25.04 14.73 -1.13
CA LEU A 172 -25.71 16.00 -0.86
C LEU A 172 -27.21 15.80 -0.73
N SER A 173 -27.77 16.39 0.33
CA SER A 173 -29.22 16.50 0.50
C SER A 173 -29.85 17.39 -0.59
N PRO A 174 -31.17 17.27 -0.83
CA PRO A 174 -31.86 18.10 -1.82
C PRO A 174 -31.60 19.60 -1.61
N ARG A 175 -31.36 20.34 -2.70
CA ARG A 175 -31.16 21.80 -2.68
C ARG A 175 -29.97 22.29 -1.83
N THR A 176 -28.99 21.42 -1.58
CA THR A 176 -27.77 21.79 -0.86
C THR A 176 -26.56 21.89 -1.79
N LYS A 177 -25.51 22.53 -1.29
CA LYS A 177 -24.22 22.65 -1.97
C LYS A 177 -23.09 22.37 -1.00
N ASP A 178 -22.00 21.83 -1.52
CA ASP A 178 -20.76 21.61 -0.77
C ASP A 178 -19.55 21.92 -1.64
N SER A 179 -18.38 22.09 -1.03
CA SER A 179 -17.15 22.34 -1.75
C SER A 179 -16.07 21.34 -1.38
N VAL A 180 -15.46 20.75 -2.41
CA VAL A 180 -14.31 19.87 -2.31
C VAL A 180 -13.08 20.55 -2.89
N TYR A 181 -11.89 20.18 -2.45
CA TYR A 181 -10.64 20.71 -3.00
C TYR A 181 -9.97 19.60 -3.79
N LEU A 182 -9.72 19.84 -5.09
CA LEU A 182 -9.08 18.88 -5.99
C LEU A 182 -7.72 19.39 -6.44
N LEU A 183 -6.76 18.50 -6.58
CA LEU A 183 -5.49 18.83 -7.23
C LEU A 183 -5.71 19.08 -8.73
N PRO A 184 -4.85 19.87 -9.39
CA PRO A 184 -4.92 19.99 -10.85
C PRO A 184 -4.78 18.63 -11.54
N GLY A 185 -5.58 18.40 -12.58
CA GLY A 185 -5.61 17.13 -13.33
C GLY A 185 -6.96 16.85 -13.99
N ARG A 186 -7.07 15.70 -14.65
CA ARG A 186 -8.31 15.23 -15.25
C ARG A 186 -9.05 14.28 -14.33
N TYR A 187 -10.36 14.47 -14.27
CA TYR A 187 -11.25 13.72 -13.40
C TYR A 187 -12.48 13.26 -14.17
N TYR A 188 -13.06 12.16 -13.73
CA TYR A 188 -14.36 11.69 -14.16
C TYR A 188 -15.37 11.88 -13.03
N ALA A 189 -16.33 12.77 -13.20
CA ALA A 189 -17.37 13.04 -12.22
C ALA A 189 -18.69 12.39 -12.63
N SER A 190 -19.26 11.56 -11.76
CA SER A 190 -20.57 10.96 -11.93
C SER A 190 -21.51 11.34 -10.79
N CYS A 191 -22.80 11.31 -11.08
CA CYS A 191 -23.88 11.68 -10.20
C CYS A 191 -24.83 10.48 -10.09
N LEU A 192 -25.12 10.05 -8.86
CA LEU A 192 -25.88 8.84 -8.56
C LEU A 192 -27.06 9.16 -7.63
N ASP A 193 -28.23 8.60 -7.92
CA ASP A 193 -29.33 8.45 -6.97
C ASP A 193 -29.30 7.01 -6.44
N GLY A 194 -28.71 6.83 -5.26
CA GLY A 194 -28.33 5.52 -4.75
C GLY A 194 -27.35 4.82 -5.70
N ASN A 195 -27.82 3.79 -6.41
CA ASN A 195 -27.04 3.03 -7.40
C ASN A 195 -27.38 3.37 -8.86
N ARG A 196 -28.32 4.30 -9.10
CA ARG A 196 -28.73 4.66 -10.46
C ARG A 196 -27.93 5.87 -10.96
N PRO A 197 -27.21 5.75 -12.08
CA PRO A 197 -26.50 6.89 -12.65
C PRO A 197 -27.47 7.90 -13.24
N LEU A 198 -27.37 9.15 -12.79
CA LEU A 198 -28.12 10.30 -13.31
C LEU A 198 -27.36 11.01 -14.44
N GLY A 199 -26.02 10.93 -14.41
CA GLY A 199 -25.16 11.51 -15.43
C GLY A 199 -23.69 11.42 -15.06
N SER A 200 -22.82 11.63 -16.05
CA SER A 200 -21.37 11.67 -15.85
C SER A 200 -20.69 12.59 -16.85
N LYS A 201 -19.56 13.18 -16.44
CA LYS A 201 -18.81 14.14 -17.24
C LYS A 201 -17.33 14.14 -16.86
N GLU A 202 -16.47 14.36 -17.85
CA GLU A 202 -15.05 14.61 -17.62
C GLU A 202 -14.85 16.06 -17.17
N LEU A 203 -14.07 16.24 -16.11
CA LEU A 203 -13.69 17.52 -15.54
C LEU A 203 -12.19 17.70 -15.70
N ASN A 204 -11.77 18.84 -16.27
CA ASN A 204 -10.37 19.22 -16.30
C ASN A 204 -10.13 20.36 -15.30
N VAL A 205 -9.29 20.10 -14.30
CA VAL A 205 -8.93 21.06 -13.26
C VAL A 205 -7.54 21.60 -13.60
N ASP A 206 -7.48 22.69 -14.34
CA ASP A 206 -6.24 23.33 -14.80
C ASP A 206 -5.99 24.70 -14.14
N GLY A 207 -6.86 25.08 -13.19
CA GLY A 207 -6.84 26.38 -12.52
C GLY A 207 -7.55 27.50 -13.26
N SER A 208 -8.09 27.24 -14.45
CA SER A 208 -9.01 28.16 -15.12
C SER A 208 -10.43 28.03 -14.55
N ARG A 209 -11.21 29.11 -14.62
CA ARG A 209 -12.60 29.09 -14.17
C ARG A 209 -13.48 28.41 -15.21
N HIS A 210 -13.80 27.14 -14.99
CA HIS A 210 -14.74 26.39 -15.83
C HIS A 210 -16.14 26.37 -15.20
N SER A 211 -17.15 26.79 -15.95
CA SER A 211 -18.55 26.64 -15.54
C SER A 211 -19.24 25.69 -16.51
N TYR A 212 -19.46 24.45 -16.08
CA TYR A 212 -20.31 23.51 -16.80
C TYR A 212 -21.74 23.81 -16.37
N LYS A 213 -22.56 24.38 -17.27
CA LYS A 213 -23.98 24.64 -17.05
C LYS A 213 -24.74 24.12 -18.27
N GLY A 214 -25.71 23.22 -18.06
CA GLY A 214 -26.58 22.74 -19.14
C GLY A 214 -26.78 21.23 -19.25
N GLU A 215 -26.12 20.42 -18.43
CA GLU A 215 -26.39 18.98 -18.33
C GLU A 215 -26.65 18.60 -16.88
N LEU A 216 -27.63 17.71 -16.69
CA LEU A 216 -28.46 17.48 -15.51
C LEU A 216 -27.77 17.41 -14.13
N CYS A 217 -26.46 17.33 -14.03
CA CYS A 217 -25.76 17.01 -12.79
C CYS A 217 -24.73 18.05 -12.30
N PHE A 218 -24.42 19.13 -13.03
CA PHE A 218 -23.42 20.09 -12.57
C PHE A 218 -23.85 21.51 -12.96
N GLU A 219 -24.16 22.38 -11.99
CA GLU A 219 -24.64 23.73 -12.30
C GLU A 219 -23.55 24.82 -12.23
N SER A 220 -22.53 24.68 -11.36
CA SER A 220 -21.33 25.53 -11.44
C SER A 220 -20.17 25.03 -10.59
N VAL A 221 -18.98 24.98 -11.19
CA VAL A 221 -17.70 24.97 -10.46
C VAL A 221 -17.22 26.42 -10.41
N ARG A 222 -17.13 27.00 -9.21
CA ARG A 222 -16.63 28.38 -9.04
C ARG A 222 -15.26 28.35 -8.38
N VAL A 223 -14.22 28.70 -9.15
CA VAL A 223 -12.89 29.00 -8.63
C VAL A 223 -12.96 30.35 -7.91
N SER A 224 -12.81 30.33 -6.58
CA SER A 224 -12.47 31.50 -5.77
C SER A 224 -10.99 31.40 -5.46
N ARG A 225 -10.23 32.44 -5.82
CA ARG A 225 -8.97 32.71 -5.11
C ARG A 225 -9.28 33.04 -3.65
#